data_AF-A0A951GC77-F1
#
_entry.id   AF-A0A951GC77-F1
#
_cell.length_a   1.000
_cell.length_b   1.000
_cell.length_c   1.000
_cell.angle_alpha   90.00
_cell.angle_beta   90.00
_cell.angle_gamma   90.00
#
_symmetry.space_group_name_H-M   'P 1'
#
loop_
_entity.id
_entity.type
_entity.pdbx_description
1 polymer ?
#
loop_
_entity_poly.entity_id
_entity_poly.type
_entity_poly.pdbx_seq_one_letter_code
_entity_poly.pdbx_strand_id
1 'polypeptide(L)'
;MAARWDGDDRGLGIGDAAELVTGASELVAAFRQSNWVAEQPEVHLLPHVEAWCQADRRLALTDAYTNGTEAYVLDFEWHGASGAVGAARAAVFSLIGSFAESATYVRQRRLRSDGGGSGTRLQFEVGTGELRPDARFDPHGHVVLINVAGVL
;
A
#
# COMPACT_ATOMS: atom_id res chain seq x y z
N MET A 1 -15.58 -0.07 -26.77
CA MET A 1 -15.78 -0.07 -25.31
C MET A 1 -15.07 -1.28 -24.76
N ALA A 2 -14.14 -1.13 -23.82
CA ALA A 2 -13.51 -2.29 -23.18
C ALA A 2 -14.60 -3.03 -22.40
N ALA A 3 -14.84 -4.31 -22.70
CA ALA A 3 -15.75 -5.13 -21.93
C ALA A 3 -15.26 -5.15 -20.47
N ARG A 4 -16.18 -4.94 -19.52
CA ARG A 4 -15.90 -5.22 -18.11
C ARG A 4 -15.61 -6.71 -17.92
N TRP A 5 -15.00 -7.04 -16.79
CA TRP A 5 -14.87 -8.43 -16.37
C TRP A 5 -16.25 -9.12 -16.44
N ASP A 6 -16.27 -10.30 -17.05
CA ASP A 6 -17.43 -11.21 -17.17
C ASP A 6 -18.69 -10.67 -17.88
N GLY A 7 -18.58 -9.64 -18.73
CA GLY A 7 -19.71 -9.19 -19.56
C GLY A 7 -20.77 -8.41 -18.80
N ASP A 8 -20.40 -7.74 -17.70
CA ASP A 8 -21.28 -6.80 -16.99
C ASP A 8 -21.55 -5.54 -17.82
N ASP A 9 -22.78 -5.42 -18.34
CA ASP A 9 -23.28 -4.27 -19.10
C ASP A 9 -23.84 -3.14 -18.22
N ARG A 10 -23.96 -3.33 -16.90
CA ARG A 10 -24.64 -2.35 -16.01
C ARG A 10 -23.84 -1.06 -15.85
N GLY A 11 -22.52 -1.12 -15.98
CA GLY A 11 -21.62 0.03 -15.78
C GLY A 11 -21.53 0.54 -14.33
N LEU A 12 -22.33 0.01 -13.41
CA LEU A 12 -22.43 0.37 -11.99
C LEU A 12 -22.23 -0.87 -11.10
N GLY A 13 -22.02 -0.66 -9.79
CA GLY A 13 -21.96 -1.75 -8.82
C GLY A 13 -23.33 -2.39 -8.57
N ILE A 14 -23.35 -3.59 -7.97
CA ILE A 14 -24.59 -4.32 -7.65
C ILE A 14 -25.18 -3.97 -6.26
N GLY A 15 -24.52 -3.09 -5.52
CA GLY A 15 -24.86 -2.69 -4.16
C GLY A 15 -23.92 -1.59 -3.67
N ASP A 16 -24.07 -1.21 -2.41
CA ASP A 16 -23.16 -0.30 -1.71
C ASP A 16 -22.20 -1.08 -0.80
N ALA A 17 -21.33 -0.34 -0.10
CA ALA A 17 -20.39 -0.88 0.88
C ALA A 17 -20.77 -0.45 2.31
N ALA A 18 -22.06 -0.22 2.60
CA ALA A 18 -22.52 0.38 3.85
C ALA A 18 -22.01 -0.33 5.11
N GLU A 19 -21.85 -1.66 5.05
CA GLU A 19 -21.32 -2.48 6.15
C GLU A 19 -19.91 -2.07 6.60
N LEU A 20 -19.10 -1.50 5.69
CA LEU A 20 -17.72 -1.09 5.97
C LEU A 20 -17.57 0.40 6.30
N VAL A 21 -18.62 1.19 6.09
CA VAL A 21 -18.54 2.66 6.18
C VAL A 21 -18.12 3.13 7.57
N THR A 22 -18.64 2.49 8.63
CA THR A 22 -18.30 2.86 10.01
C THR A 22 -16.81 2.68 10.29
N GLY A 23 -16.26 1.47 10.08
CA GLY A 23 -14.85 1.20 10.33
C GLY A 23 -13.92 2.01 9.43
N ALA A 24 -14.28 2.21 8.15
CA ALA A 24 -13.51 3.09 7.27
C ALA A 24 -13.51 4.55 7.75
N SER A 25 -14.62 5.03 8.32
CA SER A 25 -14.72 6.40 8.85
C SER A 25 -13.89 6.60 10.12
N GLU A 26 -13.80 5.58 10.98
CA GLU A 26 -12.93 5.57 12.16
C GLU A 26 -11.45 5.68 11.77
N LEU A 27 -11.02 4.89 10.77
CA LEU A 27 -9.67 4.97 10.24
C LEU A 27 -9.37 6.35 9.62
N VAL A 28 -10.30 6.91 8.86
CA VAL A 28 -10.15 8.27 8.29
C VAL A 28 -10.08 9.33 9.39
N ALA A 29 -10.84 9.18 10.47
CA ALA A 29 -10.77 10.08 11.62
C ALA A 29 -9.40 9.98 12.31
N ALA A 30 -8.85 8.76 12.45
CA ALA A 30 -7.53 8.53 13.03
C ALA A 30 -6.40 9.12 12.17
N PHE A 31 -6.43 8.93 10.85
CA PHE A 31 -5.44 9.52 9.91
C PHE A 31 -5.34 11.06 9.99
N ARG A 32 -6.38 11.74 10.48
CA ARG A 32 -6.39 13.20 10.63
C ARG A 32 -5.75 13.68 11.92
N GLN A 33 -5.42 12.78 12.84
CA GLN A 33 -4.76 13.12 14.09
C GLN A 33 -3.28 13.43 13.82
N SER A 34 -2.78 14.52 14.40
CA SER A 34 -1.39 14.97 14.18
C SER A 34 -0.33 14.02 14.75
N ASN A 35 -0.74 13.09 15.61
CA ASN A 35 0.09 12.07 16.26
C ASN A 35 -0.19 10.67 15.72
N TRP A 36 -0.81 10.53 14.54
CA TRP A 36 -1.04 9.24 13.92
C TRP A 36 0.28 8.49 13.64
N VAL A 37 1.23 9.16 12.99
CA VAL A 37 2.54 8.55 12.70
C VAL A 37 3.34 8.49 13.99
N ALA A 38 3.62 7.28 14.48
CA ALA A 38 4.18 7.07 15.81
C ALA A 38 5.65 6.65 15.81
N GLU A 39 5.94 5.40 15.43
CA GLU A 39 7.27 4.81 15.56
C GLU A 39 8.17 5.15 14.37
N GLN A 40 9.50 5.02 14.55
CA GLN A 40 10.45 5.15 13.44
C GLN A 40 10.27 3.95 12.50
N PRO A 41 9.80 4.16 11.25
CA PRO A 41 9.44 3.06 10.37
C PRO A 41 10.66 2.22 9.96
N GLU A 42 11.86 2.78 9.97
CA GLU A 42 13.12 2.06 9.72
C GLU A 42 13.42 1.03 10.81
N VAL A 43 13.00 1.27 12.05
CA VAL A 43 13.18 0.35 13.17
C VAL A 43 12.03 -0.65 13.23
N HIS A 44 10.82 -0.18 13.01
CA HIS A 44 9.60 -0.97 13.16
C HIS A 44 9.29 -1.81 11.92
N LEU A 45 9.21 -1.21 10.73
CA LEU A 45 8.72 -1.84 9.50
C LEU A 45 9.82 -2.49 8.66
N LEU A 46 10.99 -1.85 8.53
CA LEU A 46 12.04 -2.30 7.62
C LEU A 46 12.48 -3.77 7.85
N PRO A 47 12.66 -4.27 9.09
CA PRO A 47 13.03 -5.67 9.30
C PRO A 47 12.03 -6.66 8.69
N HIS A 48 10.73 -6.34 8.73
CA HIS A 48 9.68 -7.17 8.13
C HIS A 48 9.74 -7.13 6.60
N VAL A 49 9.95 -5.95 6.03
CA VAL A 49 10.11 -5.74 4.59
C VAL A 49 11.30 -6.52 4.05
N GLU A 50 12.47 -6.41 4.69
CA GLU A 50 13.69 -7.11 4.28
C GLU A 50 13.53 -8.63 4.37
N ALA A 51 12.95 -9.13 5.47
CA ALA A 51 12.69 -10.56 5.64
C ALA A 51 11.75 -11.09 4.56
N TRP A 52 10.68 -10.35 4.24
CA TRP A 52 9.76 -10.73 3.16
C TRP A 52 10.46 -10.76 1.80
N CYS A 53 11.27 -9.73 1.47
CA CYS A 53 12.02 -9.67 0.21
C CYS A 53 12.98 -10.84 0.03
N GLN A 54 13.69 -11.22 1.10
CA GLN A 54 14.61 -12.36 1.07
C GLN A 54 13.90 -13.69 0.78
N ALA A 55 12.69 -13.86 1.34
CA ALA A 55 11.89 -15.07 1.18
C ALA A 55 11.17 -15.16 -0.17
N ASP A 56 10.55 -14.06 -0.61
CA ASP A 56 9.63 -14.06 -1.75
C ASP A 56 10.34 -13.76 -3.10
N ARG A 57 11.33 -12.86 -3.09
CA ARG A 57 12.19 -12.49 -4.23
C ARG A 57 11.49 -11.89 -5.46
N ARG A 58 10.17 -11.71 -5.46
CA ARG A 58 9.46 -11.07 -6.60
C ARG A 58 9.63 -9.55 -6.63
N LEU A 59 9.93 -8.93 -5.49
CA LEU A 59 10.29 -7.52 -5.37
C LEU A 59 11.67 -7.39 -4.73
N ALA A 60 12.53 -6.57 -5.32
CA ALA A 60 13.80 -6.18 -4.71
C ALA A 60 13.71 -4.74 -4.23
N LEU A 61 13.97 -4.53 -2.93
CA LEU A 61 14.02 -3.20 -2.34
C LEU A 61 15.25 -2.47 -2.88
N THR A 62 15.05 -1.34 -3.54
CA THR A 62 16.12 -0.50 -4.12
C THR A 62 16.42 0.71 -3.26
N ASP A 63 15.41 1.26 -2.56
CA ASP A 63 15.58 2.39 -1.65
C ASP A 63 14.48 2.38 -0.57
N ALA A 64 14.80 2.93 0.61
CA ALA A 64 13.88 3.08 1.73
C ALA A 64 14.21 4.34 2.53
N TYR A 65 13.25 5.26 2.67
CA TYR A 65 13.46 6.53 3.34
C TYR A 65 12.15 7.16 3.82
N THR A 66 12.21 7.97 4.87
CA THR A 66 11.10 8.83 5.29
C THR A 66 11.13 10.16 4.53
N ASN A 67 9.99 10.57 3.95
CA ASN A 67 9.89 11.81 3.18
C ASN A 67 9.51 13.02 4.06
N GLY A 68 9.41 14.22 3.47
CA GLY A 68 9.08 15.46 4.20
C GLY A 68 7.64 15.56 4.76
N THR A 69 6.83 14.51 4.63
CA THR A 69 5.48 14.41 5.22
C THR A 69 5.37 13.23 6.20
N GLU A 70 6.51 12.72 6.69
CA GLU A 70 6.58 11.55 7.59
C GLU A 70 6.03 10.25 6.98
N ALA A 71 5.91 10.18 5.64
CA ALA A 71 5.55 8.93 4.98
C ALA A 71 6.82 8.13 4.68
N TYR A 72 6.77 6.84 5.01
CA TYR A 72 7.85 5.90 4.72
C TYR A 72 7.76 5.42 3.28
N VAL A 73 8.73 5.80 2.46
CA VAL A 73 8.77 5.47 1.04
C VAL A 73 9.64 4.22 0.85
N LEU A 74 9.09 3.25 0.13
CA LEU A 74 9.77 2.03 -0.26
C LEU A 74 9.77 1.93 -1.78
N ASP A 75 10.96 2.00 -2.37
CA ASP A 75 11.14 1.85 -3.82
C ASP A 75 11.56 0.41 -4.13
N PHE A 76 10.85 -0.23 -5.05
CA PHE A 76 11.07 -1.60 -5.46
C PHE A 76 11.26 -1.74 -6.98
N GLU A 77 12.09 -2.72 -7.34
CA GLU A 77 12.15 -3.30 -8.67
C GLU A 77 11.33 -4.60 -8.74
N TRP A 78 10.52 -4.76 -9.79
CA TRP A 78 9.78 -5.98 -10.08
C TRP A 78 10.64 -7.00 -10.82
N HIS A 79 10.72 -8.22 -10.29
CA HIS A 79 11.49 -9.33 -10.89
C HIS A 79 10.63 -10.38 -11.59
N GLY A 80 9.31 -10.21 -11.64
CA GLY A 80 8.43 -11.10 -12.40
C GLY A 80 8.29 -10.69 -13.86
N ALA A 81 7.33 -11.31 -14.56
CA ALA A 81 7.07 -10.98 -15.96
C ALA A 81 6.58 -9.53 -16.14
N SER A 82 7.08 -8.85 -17.17
CA SER A 82 6.56 -7.54 -17.59
C SER A 82 5.09 -7.64 -18.03
N GLY A 83 4.31 -6.59 -17.80
CA GLY A 83 2.87 -6.53 -18.03
C GLY A 83 2.01 -7.25 -16.99
N ALA A 84 2.62 -7.98 -16.04
CA ALA A 84 1.91 -8.78 -15.03
C ALA A 84 1.41 -7.96 -13.83
N VAL A 85 0.64 -6.89 -14.08
CA VAL A 85 0.12 -5.96 -13.06
C VAL A 85 -0.60 -6.68 -11.91
N GLY A 86 -1.38 -7.72 -12.21
CA GLY A 86 -2.07 -8.53 -11.19
C GLY A 86 -1.12 -9.29 -10.28
N ALA A 87 -0.03 -9.84 -10.83
CA ALA A 87 0.98 -10.56 -10.06
C ALA A 87 1.81 -9.60 -9.18
N ALA A 88 2.19 -8.43 -9.72
CA ALA A 88 2.86 -7.39 -8.96
C ALA A 88 1.97 -6.88 -7.80
N ARG A 89 0.67 -6.67 -8.06
CA ARG A 89 -0.30 -6.33 -7.00
C ARG A 89 -0.37 -7.40 -5.93
N ALA A 90 -0.49 -8.67 -6.29
CA ALA A 90 -0.53 -9.77 -5.33
C ALA A 90 0.74 -9.83 -4.46
N ALA A 91 1.91 -9.60 -5.06
CA ALA A 91 3.17 -9.51 -4.32
C ALA A 91 3.16 -8.35 -3.32
N VAL A 92 2.74 -7.15 -3.73
CA VAL A 92 2.65 -5.98 -2.84
C VAL A 92 1.66 -6.20 -1.69
N PHE A 93 0.49 -6.81 -1.93
CA PHE A 93 -0.44 -7.15 -0.85
C PHE A 93 0.14 -8.19 0.12
N SER A 94 0.92 -9.15 -0.38
CA SER A 94 1.64 -10.09 0.48
C SER A 94 2.73 -9.41 1.31
N LEU A 95 3.47 -8.45 0.73
CA LEU A 95 4.44 -7.63 1.43
C LEU A 95 3.77 -6.79 2.52
N ILE A 96 2.65 -6.10 2.20
CA ILE A 96 1.88 -5.32 3.17
C ILE A 96 1.46 -6.19 4.35
N GLY A 97 0.99 -7.41 4.09
CA GLY A 97 0.62 -8.36 5.15
C GLY A 97 1.76 -8.77 6.09
N SER A 98 3.04 -8.50 5.75
CA SER A 98 4.17 -8.77 6.64
C SER A 98 4.35 -7.74 7.76
N PHE A 99 3.78 -6.54 7.60
CA PHE A 99 3.89 -5.44 8.56
C PHE A 99 2.56 -4.76 8.89
N ALA A 100 1.46 -5.16 8.23
CA ALA A 100 0.15 -4.57 8.43
C ALA A 100 -0.35 -4.81 9.87
N GLU A 101 -0.83 -3.74 10.47
CA GLU A 101 -1.54 -3.71 11.74
C GLU A 101 -3.06 -3.86 11.53
N SER A 102 -3.81 -3.93 12.63
CA SER A 102 -5.22 -4.34 12.65
C SER A 102 -6.14 -3.55 11.71
N ALA A 103 -5.87 -2.25 11.50
CA ALA A 103 -6.59 -1.39 10.56
C ALA A 103 -5.68 -0.94 9.41
N THR A 104 -6.01 -1.35 8.18
CA THR A 104 -5.18 -1.07 7.01
C THR A 104 -5.99 -0.57 5.82
N TYR A 105 -5.58 0.59 5.28
CA TYR A 105 -6.02 1.16 4.02
C TYR A 105 -4.96 0.92 2.95
N VAL A 106 -5.37 0.49 1.75
CA VAL A 106 -4.48 0.37 0.59
C VAL A 106 -5.14 0.95 -0.65
N ARG A 107 -4.42 1.80 -1.39
CA ARG A 107 -4.84 2.28 -2.71
C ARG A 107 -3.71 2.18 -3.72
N GLN A 108 -3.97 1.50 -4.84
CA GLN A 108 -3.06 1.45 -5.98
C GLN A 108 -3.33 2.60 -6.97
N ARG A 109 -2.25 3.24 -7.45
CA ARG A 109 -2.25 4.22 -8.55
C ARG A 109 -1.22 3.84 -9.61
N ARG A 110 -1.40 4.35 -10.84
CA ARG A 110 -0.37 4.32 -11.89
C ARG A 110 0.19 5.73 -12.00
N LEU A 111 1.51 5.87 -11.86
CA LEU A 111 2.20 7.15 -12.00
C LEU A 111 3.08 7.12 -13.24
N ARG A 112 3.04 8.20 -14.02
CA ARG A 112 3.99 8.42 -15.11
C ARG A 112 5.27 9.02 -14.52
N SER A 113 6.44 8.55 -14.94
CA SER A 113 7.69 9.23 -14.63
C SER A 113 7.67 10.64 -15.24
N ASP A 114 8.02 11.62 -14.43
CA ASP A 114 8.12 13.06 -14.74
C ASP A 114 9.50 13.45 -15.31
N GLY A 115 10.47 12.53 -15.33
CA GLY A 115 11.78 12.76 -15.94
C GLY A 115 12.28 11.54 -16.73
N GLY A 116 12.76 11.80 -17.96
CA GLY A 116 13.72 11.06 -18.81
C GLY A 116 13.56 9.55 -19.06
N GLY A 117 13.18 8.77 -18.06
CA GLY A 117 12.90 7.35 -18.15
C GLY A 117 11.44 7.10 -18.55
N SER A 118 11.25 6.33 -19.62
CA SER A 118 9.95 5.90 -20.17
C SER A 118 9.15 4.95 -19.25
N GLY A 119 9.35 4.97 -17.93
CA GLY A 119 8.73 4.03 -17.00
C GLY A 119 7.41 4.57 -16.44
N THR A 120 6.30 3.87 -16.67
CA THR A 120 5.13 4.01 -15.78
C THR A 120 5.36 3.10 -14.58
N ARG A 121 5.18 3.60 -13.35
CA ARG A 121 5.30 2.83 -12.12
C ARG A 121 3.95 2.59 -11.46
N LEU A 122 3.86 1.53 -10.67
CA LEU A 122 2.75 1.35 -9.73
C LEU A 122 3.12 2.01 -8.41
N GLN A 123 2.19 2.74 -7.81
CA GLN A 123 2.32 3.23 -6.45
C GLN A 123 1.19 2.66 -5.60
N PHE A 124 1.51 2.22 -4.39
CA PHE A 124 0.54 1.82 -3.39
C PHE A 124 0.66 2.76 -2.21
N GLU A 125 -0.44 3.45 -1.91
CA GLU A 125 -0.59 4.27 -0.73
C GLU A 125 -1.17 3.38 0.36
N VAL A 126 -0.43 3.24 1.46
CA VAL A 126 -0.80 2.38 2.58
C VAL A 126 -0.88 3.23 3.83
N GLY A 127 -1.98 3.14 4.55
CA GLY A 127 -2.05 3.58 5.94
C GLY A 127 -2.37 2.36 6.78
N THR A 128 -1.54 2.06 7.77
CA THR A 128 -1.71 0.88 8.63
C THR A 128 -1.51 1.31 10.07
N GLY A 129 -2.29 0.76 10.99
CA GLY A 129 -2.27 1.17 12.39
C GLY A 129 -3.22 0.40 13.28
N GLU A 130 -3.21 0.77 14.55
CA GLU A 130 -4.06 0.22 15.60
C GLU A 130 -5.12 1.25 15.99
N LEU A 131 -6.39 0.82 16.07
CA LEU A 131 -7.52 1.66 16.46
C LEU A 131 -8.11 1.18 17.80
N ARG A 132 -8.77 2.08 18.53
CA ARG A 132 -9.59 1.68 19.68
C ARG A 132 -10.84 0.93 19.20
N PRO A 133 -11.36 -0.06 19.95
CA PRO A 133 -10.91 -0.51 21.27
C PRO A 133 -9.79 -1.57 21.23
N ASP A 134 -9.35 -1.98 20.03
CA ASP A 134 -8.43 -3.11 19.85
C ASP A 134 -6.98 -2.76 20.25
N ALA A 135 -6.64 -1.47 20.21
CA ALA A 135 -5.36 -0.93 20.64
C ALA A 135 -5.26 -0.71 22.17
N ARG A 136 -4.07 -0.96 22.74
CA ARG A 136 -3.75 -0.63 24.15
C ARG A 136 -3.47 0.86 24.38
N PHE A 137 -3.08 1.57 23.33
CA PHE A 137 -2.70 2.98 23.36
C PHE A 137 -3.68 3.83 22.55
N ASP A 138 -3.44 5.14 22.47
CA ASP A 138 -4.16 6.00 21.54
C ASP A 138 -3.95 5.56 20.09
N PRO A 139 -4.90 5.80 19.17
CA PRO A 139 -4.75 5.40 17.77
C PRO A 139 -3.45 5.91 17.14
N HIS A 140 -2.71 5.02 16.51
CA HIS A 140 -1.41 5.30 15.89
C HIS A 140 -1.12 4.29 14.79
N GLY A 141 -0.11 4.59 13.97
CA GLY A 141 0.39 3.69 12.95
C GLY A 141 1.40 4.37 12.03
N HIS A 142 1.35 4.01 10.75
CA HIS A 142 2.28 4.44 9.72
C HIS A 142 1.57 4.84 8.42
N VAL A 143 2.23 5.69 7.64
CA VAL A 143 1.89 5.96 6.24
C VAL A 143 3.05 5.45 5.39
N VAL A 144 2.78 4.52 4.48
CA VAL A 144 3.78 3.89 3.62
C VAL A 144 3.44 4.13 2.15
N LEU A 145 4.41 4.57 1.37
CA LEU A 145 4.31 4.73 -0.08
C LEU A 145 5.20 3.70 -0.76
N ILE A 146 4.60 2.67 -1.34
CA ILE A 146 5.32 1.61 -2.04
C ILE A 146 5.32 1.91 -3.53
N ASN A 147 6.49 2.17 -4.12
CA ASN A 147 6.64 2.36 -5.55
C ASN A 147 7.25 1.10 -6.17
N VAL A 148 6.67 0.62 -7.27
CA VAL A 148 7.17 -0.55 -7.98
C VAL A 148 7.42 -0.19 -9.45
N ALA A 149 8.69 -0.24 -9.84
CA ALA A 149 9.15 -0.06 -11.21
C ALA A 149 9.22 -1.40 -11.97
N GLY A 150 9.32 -1.35 -13.31
CA GLY A 150 9.53 -2.54 -14.16
C GLY A 150 8.29 -3.44 -14.38
N VAL A 151 7.12 -3.06 -13.87
CA VAL A 151 5.89 -3.87 -14.01
C VAL A 151 5.22 -3.69 -15.38
N LEU A 152 5.29 -2.49 -15.96
CA LEU A 152 4.51 -2.07 -17.14
C LEU A 152 5.34 -2.09 -18.42
#